data_AF-A0A843L139-F1
#
_entry.id   AF-A0A843L139-F1
#
_cell.length_a   1.000
_cell.length_b   1.000
_cell.length_c   1.000
_cell.angle_alpha   90.00
_cell.angle_beta   90.00
_cell.angle_gamma   90.00
#
_symmetry.space_group_name_H-M   'P 1'
#
loop_
_entity.id
_entity.type
_entity.pdbx_description
1 polymer ?
#
loop_
_entity_poly.entity_id
_entity_poly.type
_entity_poly.pdbx_seq_one_letter_code
_entity_poly.pdbx_strand_id
1 'polypeptide(L)'
;AGSTSGGIKTNRVILGYEGLVWWFKRLFVRGSVIVPFKHEGRNIPTRISEVELSKNMLIIILYVLTIFVATIVAFHLAPTSFSVHQVVFELVSAASNVGLGLGYITAASPMSVKWLFIFVMWIGRLEIIPVFILLMGIVRGFEAR
;
A
#
# COMPACT_ATOMS: atom_id res chain seq x y z
N ALA A 1 12.09 -0.37 11.72
CA ALA A 1 11.54 0.56 10.72
C ALA A 1 12.34 1.86 10.75
N GLY A 2 12.92 2.29 9.63
CA GLY A 2 13.84 3.44 9.61
C GLY A 2 14.64 3.55 8.32
N SER A 3 14.02 3.24 7.17
CA SER A 3 14.62 3.38 5.84
C SER A 3 14.08 4.63 5.17
N THR A 4 14.89 5.27 4.32
CA THR A 4 14.50 6.39 3.46
C THR A 4 13.70 5.95 2.23
N SER A 5 13.46 4.65 2.03
CA SER A 5 12.67 4.10 0.92
C SER A 5 11.17 4.37 1.11
N GLY A 6 10.48 4.82 0.04
CA GLY A 6 9.02 4.96 0.01
C GLY A 6 8.30 3.63 -0.23
N GLY A 7 6.96 3.64 -0.20
CA GLY A 7 6.11 2.48 -0.53
C GLY A 7 5.79 1.54 0.64
N ILE A 8 5.46 0.29 0.33
CA ILE A 8 5.15 -0.75 1.33
C ILE A 8 6.47 -1.18 2.00
N LYS A 9 6.68 -0.72 3.24
CA LYS A 9 7.86 -1.09 4.04
C LYS A 9 7.99 -2.62 4.15
N THR A 10 9.22 -3.13 4.03
CA THR A 10 9.53 -4.57 4.12
C THR A 10 8.96 -5.23 5.37
N ASN A 11 8.97 -4.52 6.51
CA ASN A 11 8.37 -5.01 7.74
C ASN A 11 6.87 -5.35 7.59
N ARG A 12 6.14 -4.57 6.78
CA ARG A 12 4.72 -4.82 6.51
C ARG A 12 4.53 -6.03 5.62
N VAL A 13 5.42 -6.25 4.66
CA VAL A 13 5.38 -7.44 3.80
C VAL A 13 5.65 -8.70 4.62
N ILE A 14 6.66 -8.67 5.49
CA ILE A 14 7.00 -9.79 6.39
C ILE A 14 5.83 -10.08 7.34
N LEU A 15 5.29 -9.06 8.01
CA LEU A 15 4.13 -9.20 8.89
C LEU A 15 2.89 -9.72 8.13
N GLY A 16 2.65 -9.23 6.91
CA GLY A 16 1.56 -9.69 6.07
C GLY A 16 1.72 -11.17 5.69
N TYR A 17 2.92 -11.59 5.31
CA TYR A 17 3.24 -12.97 4.99
C TYR A 17 3.09 -13.90 6.21
N GLU A 18 3.72 -13.54 7.34
CA GLU A 18 3.60 -14.30 8.60
C GLU A 18 2.15 -14.41 9.05
N GLY A 19 1.38 -13.32 8.91
CA GLY A 19 -0.05 -13.29 9.21
C GLY A 19 -0.88 -14.17 8.30
N LEU A 20 -0.59 -14.19 7.01
CA LEU A 20 -1.29 -15.03 6.04
C LEU A 20 -1.03 -16.51 6.32
N VAL A 21 0.23 -16.88 6.59
CA VAL A 21 0.60 -18.23 7.02
C VAL A 21 -0.07 -18.61 8.33
N TRP A 22 -0.12 -17.70 9.31
CA TRP A 22 -0.81 -17.91 10.58
C TRP A 22 -2.32 -18.10 10.40
N TRP A 23 -2.95 -17.29 9.55
CA TRP A 23 -4.38 -17.39 9.22
C TRP A 23 -4.71 -18.72 8.53
N PHE A 24 -3.89 -19.14 7.55
CA PHE A 24 -4.03 -20.45 6.93
C PHE A 24 -3.85 -21.59 7.94
N LYS A 25 -2.83 -21.54 8.81
CA LYS A 25 -2.67 -22.53 9.89
C LYS A 25 -3.90 -22.59 10.78
N ARG A 26 -4.51 -21.45 11.10
CA ARG A 26 -5.73 -21.39 11.92
C ARG A 26 -6.93 -22.05 11.24
N LEU A 27 -7.07 -21.96 9.91
CA LEU A 27 -8.15 -22.63 9.17
C LEU A 27 -8.12 -24.15 9.28
N PHE A 28 -6.92 -24.74 9.39
CA PHE A 28 -6.74 -26.19 9.51
C PHE A 28 -6.80 -26.72 10.95
N VAL A 29 -6.99 -25.84 11.94
CA VAL A 29 -6.98 -26.21 13.36
C VAL A 29 -8.37 -25.97 13.96
N ARG A 30 -8.82 -26.87 14.85
CA ARG A 30 -10.10 -26.74 15.56
C ARG A 30 -10.18 -25.40 16.31
N GLY A 31 -11.37 -24.78 16.33
CA GLY A 31 -11.60 -23.45 16.92
C GLY A 31 -11.26 -23.28 18.41
N SER A 32 -10.95 -24.37 19.13
CA SER A 32 -10.53 -24.34 20.53
C SER A 32 -9.02 -24.19 20.75
N VAL A 33 -8.20 -24.19 19.69
CA VAL A 33 -6.73 -24.14 19.82
C VAL A 33 -6.20 -22.73 19.56
N ILE A 34 -5.45 -22.20 20.53
CA ILE A 34 -4.76 -20.92 20.41
C ILE A 34 -3.47 -21.15 19.60
N VAL A 35 -3.44 -20.66 18.36
CA VAL A 35 -2.22 -20.65 17.55
C VAL A 35 -1.42 -19.38 17.89
N PRO A 36 -0.23 -19.46 18.52
CA PRO A 36 0.54 -18.27 18.86
C PRO A 36 1.09 -17.59 17.60
N PHE A 37 0.91 -16.28 17.49
CA PHE A 37 1.54 -15.46 16.46
C PHE A 37 2.96 -15.11 16.90
N LYS A 38 3.96 -15.55 16.14
CA LYS A 38 5.37 -15.26 16.38
C LYS A 38 5.84 -14.22 15.38
N HIS A 39 6.41 -13.13 15.89
CA HIS A 39 7.09 -12.12 15.09
C HIS A 39 8.44 -11.85 15.77
N GLU A 40 9.54 -11.89 15.00
CA GLU A 40 10.92 -11.71 15.50
C GLU A 40 11.29 -12.60 16.72
N GLY A 41 10.79 -13.84 16.76
CA GLY A 41 11.14 -14.81 17.82
C GLY A 41 10.45 -14.58 19.17
N ARG A 42 9.59 -13.55 19.31
CA ARG A 42 8.76 -13.33 20.50
C ARG A 42 7.30 -13.70 20.23
N ASN A 43 6.63 -14.27 21.24
CA ASN A 43 5.18 -14.47 21.19
C ASN A 43 4.51 -13.11 21.45
N ILE A 44 3.78 -12.60 20.47
CA ILE A 44 2.97 -11.39 20.65
C ILE A 44 1.59 -11.81 21.17
N PRO A 45 1.02 -11.12 22.19
CA PRO A 45 -0.33 -11.41 22.67
C PRO A 45 -1.34 -11.36 21.51
N THR A 46 -2.10 -12.45 21.35
CA THR A 46 -2.96 -12.74 20.18
C THR A 46 -3.96 -11.63 19.86
N ARG A 47 -4.51 -10.96 20.88
CA ARG A 47 -5.47 -9.86 20.69
C ARG A 47 -4.86 -8.63 20.03
N ILE A 48 -3.60 -8.33 20.33
CA ILE A 48 -2.87 -7.18 19.77
C ILE A 48 -2.39 -7.53 18.36
N SER A 49 -1.91 -8.77 18.15
CA SER A 49 -1.47 -9.22 16.83
C SER A 49 -2.61 -9.26 15.81
N GLU A 50 -3.82 -9.67 16.19
CA GLU A 50 -4.96 -9.68 15.25
C GLU A 50 -5.29 -8.26 14.76
N VAL A 51 -5.37 -7.28 15.66
CA VAL A 51 -5.68 -5.88 15.29
C VAL A 51 -4.58 -5.27 14.43
N GLU A 52 -3.32 -5.48 14.80
CA GLU A 52 -2.17 -4.97 14.05
C GLU A 52 -2.06 -5.64 12.68
N LEU A 53 -2.33 -6.94 12.60
CA LEU A 53 -2.34 -7.69 11.35
C LEU A 53 -3.46 -7.24 10.42
N SER A 54 -4.69 -7.11 10.92
CA SER A 54 -5.83 -6.60 10.13
C SER A 54 -5.55 -5.20 9.60
N LYS A 55 -4.99 -4.32 10.43
CA LYS A 55 -4.56 -2.98 10.00
C LYS A 55 -3.51 -3.06 8.89
N ASN A 56 -2.50 -3.91 9.05
CA ASN A 56 -1.42 -4.04 8.08
C ASN A 56 -1.91 -4.61 6.73
N MET A 57 -2.81 -5.60 6.77
CA MET A 57 -3.43 -6.18 5.59
C MET A 57 -4.34 -5.19 4.87
N LEU A 58 -5.10 -4.37 5.61
CA LEU A 58 -5.91 -3.28 5.05
C LEU A 58 -5.03 -2.29 4.29
N ILE A 59 -3.86 -1.92 4.83
CA ILE A 59 -2.93 -1.02 4.14
C ILE A 59 -2.46 -1.61 2.82
N ILE A 60 -2.10 -2.90 2.79
CA ILE A 60 -1.66 -3.58 1.57
C ILE A 60 -2.77 -3.55 0.51
N ILE A 61 -3.99 -3.91 0.88
CA ILE A 61 -5.15 -3.90 -0.03
C ILE A 61 -5.40 -2.49 -0.56
N LEU A 62 -5.33 -1.48 0.30
CA LEU A 62 -5.56 -0.10 -0.09
C LEU A 62 -4.47 0.43 -1.05
N TYR A 63 -3.22 -0.02 -0.90
CA TYR A 63 -2.16 0.27 -1.86
C TYR A 63 -2.46 -0.35 -3.23
N VAL A 64 -2.87 -1.62 -3.26
CA VAL A 64 -3.24 -2.31 -4.50
C VAL A 64 -4.41 -1.60 -5.19
N LEU A 65 -5.44 -1.23 -4.43
CA LEU A 65 -6.61 -0.51 -4.94
C LEU A 65 -6.23 0.87 -5.49
N THR A 66 -5.36 1.60 -4.79
CA THR A 66 -4.86 2.91 -5.25
C THR A 66 -4.14 2.79 -6.59
N ILE A 67 -3.26 1.80 -6.76
CA ILE A 67 -2.55 1.55 -8.01
C ILE A 67 -3.51 1.12 -9.12
N PHE A 68 -4.51 0.30 -8.79
CA PHE A 68 -5.54 -0.14 -9.73
C PHE A 68 -6.36 1.05 -10.26
N VAL A 69 -6.87 1.91 -9.38
CA VAL A 69 -7.60 3.12 -9.76
C VAL A 69 -6.70 4.07 -10.55
N ALA A 70 -5.45 4.28 -10.11
CA ALA A 70 -4.50 5.12 -10.84
C ALA A 70 -4.21 4.59 -12.25
N THR A 71 -4.19 3.27 -12.45
CA THR A 71 -4.01 2.65 -13.77
C THR A 71 -5.18 2.97 -14.70
N ILE A 72 -6.42 2.83 -14.21
CA ILE A 72 -7.62 3.17 -14.98
C ILE A 72 -7.61 4.65 -15.36
N VAL A 73 -7.31 5.52 -14.40
CA VAL A 73 -7.24 6.98 -14.62
C VAL A 73 -6.10 7.33 -15.60
N ALA A 74 -4.94 6.68 -15.51
CA ALA A 74 -3.81 6.90 -16.42
C ALA A 74 -4.20 6.59 -17.87
N PHE A 75 -4.87 5.46 -18.12
CA PHE A 75 -5.37 5.11 -19.45
C PHE A 75 -6.42 6.07 -19.99
N HIS A 76 -7.26 6.62 -19.10
CA HIS A 76 -8.27 7.60 -19.49
C HIS A 76 -7.67 8.98 -19.82
N LEU A 77 -6.66 9.41 -19.05
CA LEU A 77 -6.03 10.73 -19.20
C LEU A 77 -5.01 10.81 -20.34
N ALA A 78 -4.30 9.71 -20.61
CA ALA A 78 -3.42 9.59 -21.77
C ALA A 78 -3.63 8.23 -22.44
N PRO A 79 -4.48 8.17 -23.47
CA PRO A 79 -4.54 7.03 -24.37
C PRO A 79 -3.17 6.87 -25.02
N THR A 80 -2.54 5.72 -24.83
CA THR A 80 -1.21 5.43 -25.37
C THR A 80 -1.17 4.01 -25.92
N SER A 81 -0.14 3.73 -26.74
CA SER A 81 0.18 2.39 -27.25
C SER A 81 0.93 1.51 -26.24
N PHE A 82 1.21 2.02 -25.02
CA PHE A 82 1.88 1.24 -23.98
C PHE A 82 0.97 0.12 -23.50
N SER A 83 1.59 -1.04 -23.25
CA SER A 83 0.88 -2.17 -22.68
C SER A 83 0.52 -1.92 -21.22
N VAL A 84 -0.59 -2.50 -20.76
CA VAL A 84 -1.08 -2.37 -19.37
C VAL A 84 0.00 -2.65 -18.33
N HIS A 85 0.79 -3.70 -18.53
CA HIS A 85 1.86 -4.07 -17.59
C HIS A 85 2.96 -3.00 -17.48
N GLN A 86 3.24 -2.24 -18.55
CA GLN A 86 4.25 -1.18 -18.54
C GLN A 86 3.77 0.03 -17.73
N VAL A 87 2.51 0.42 -17.91
CA VAL A 87 1.88 1.52 -17.16
C VAL A 87 1.75 1.18 -15.68
N VAL A 88 1.31 -0.05 -15.37
CA VAL A 88 1.25 -0.54 -13.99
C VAL A 88 2.64 -0.55 -13.35
N PHE A 89 3.67 -1.00 -14.06
CA PHE A 89 5.04 -1.00 -13.55
C PHE A 89 5.52 0.40 -13.17
N GLU A 90 5.29 1.40 -14.03
CA GLU A 90 5.65 2.79 -13.71
C GLU A 90 4.86 3.35 -12.53
N LEU A 91 3.56 3.05 -12.44
CA LEU A 91 2.72 3.47 -11.31
C LEU A 91 3.17 2.83 -9.99
N VAL A 92 3.54 1.55 -10.01
CA VAL A 92 4.10 0.84 -8.83
C VAL A 92 5.44 1.46 -8.43
N SER A 93 6.29 1.76 -9.42
CA SER A 93 7.58 2.43 -9.22
C SER A 93 7.41 3.83 -8.61
N ALA A 94 6.45 4.61 -9.11
CA ALA A 94 6.09 5.91 -8.57
C ALA A 94 5.52 5.81 -7.15
N ALA A 95 4.57 4.88 -6.90
CA ALA A 95 4.01 4.63 -5.58
C ALA A 95 5.05 4.16 -4.55
N SER A 96 6.11 3.50 -5.02
CA SER A 96 7.25 3.08 -4.18
C SER A 96 8.35 4.15 -4.10
N ASN A 97 8.20 5.28 -4.79
CA ASN A 97 9.20 6.34 -4.93
C ASN A 97 10.57 5.81 -5.41
N VAL A 98 10.55 4.84 -6.34
CA VAL A 98 11.76 4.22 -6.91
C VAL A 98 12.25 5.04 -8.12
N GLY A 99 11.33 5.55 -8.94
CA GLY A 99 11.65 6.41 -10.09
C GLY A 99 12.13 5.67 -11.34
N LEU A 100 12.00 4.34 -11.39
CA LEU A 100 12.21 3.55 -12.60
C LEU A 100 11.05 3.77 -13.57
N GLY A 101 11.38 3.99 -14.84
CA GLY A 101 10.43 4.20 -15.93
C GLY A 101 10.76 3.33 -17.15
N LEU A 102 9.73 3.01 -17.92
CA LEU A 102 9.78 2.34 -19.23
C LEU A 102 9.48 3.33 -20.38
N GLY A 103 9.20 4.60 -20.06
CA GLY A 103 8.98 5.68 -21.02
C GLY A 103 7.54 6.18 -21.12
N TYR A 104 6.63 5.72 -20.24
CA TYR A 104 5.25 6.21 -20.20
C TYR A 104 5.16 7.63 -19.63
N ILE A 105 5.85 7.91 -18.51
CA ILE A 105 6.01 9.27 -17.98
C ILE A 105 7.29 9.92 -18.51
N THR A 106 7.14 11.03 -19.24
CA THR A 106 8.25 11.83 -19.78
C THR A 106 8.00 13.33 -19.55
N ALA A 107 9.03 14.14 -19.78
CA ALA A 107 8.89 15.60 -19.74
C ALA A 107 7.86 16.14 -20.75
N ALA A 108 7.61 15.41 -21.85
CA ALA A 108 6.63 15.77 -22.87
C ALA A 108 5.20 15.26 -22.56
N SER A 109 5.02 14.42 -21.54
CA SER A 109 3.71 13.86 -21.20
C SER A 109 2.69 14.95 -20.82
N PRO A 110 1.38 14.74 -21.09
CA PRO A 110 0.33 15.69 -20.75
C PRO A 110 0.33 16.09 -19.27
N MET A 111 -0.05 17.33 -18.98
CA MET A 111 -0.10 17.88 -17.62
C MET A 111 -0.97 17.02 -16.68
N SER A 112 -2.08 16.48 -17.18
CA SER A 112 -3.02 15.65 -16.43
C SER A 112 -2.38 14.40 -15.84
N VAL A 113 -1.60 13.66 -16.63
CA VAL A 113 -0.91 12.44 -16.18
C VAL A 113 0.24 12.77 -15.23
N LYS A 114 0.92 13.90 -15.41
CA LYS A 114 1.94 14.35 -14.45
C LYS A 114 1.35 14.58 -13.07
N TRP A 115 0.19 15.23 -12.98
CA TRP A 115 -0.52 15.40 -11.71
C TRP A 115 -0.88 14.06 -11.05
N LEU A 116 -1.37 13.11 -11.84
CA LEU A 116 -1.64 11.75 -11.35
C LEU A 116 -0.39 11.13 -10.71
N PHE A 117 0.75 11.16 -11.39
CA PHE A 117 2.00 10.61 -10.88
C PHE A 117 2.51 11.33 -9.62
N ILE A 118 2.35 12.66 -9.54
CA ILE A 118 2.68 13.44 -8.34
C ILE A 118 1.85 12.96 -7.14
N PHE A 119 0.54 12.80 -7.30
CA PHE A 119 -0.33 12.30 -6.23
C PHE A 119 0.03 10.87 -5.82
N VAL A 120 0.32 10.00 -6.78
CA VAL A 120 0.72 8.61 -6.51
C VAL A 120 2.04 8.56 -5.72
N MET A 121 3.04 9.36 -6.09
CA MET A 121 4.31 9.48 -5.34
C MET A 121 4.09 10.02 -3.93
N TRP A 122 3.25 11.04 -3.78
CA TRP A 122 2.92 11.66 -2.50
C TRP A 122 2.25 10.67 -1.54
N ILE A 123 1.24 9.93 -2.02
CA ILE A 123 0.58 8.86 -1.25
C ILE A 123 1.58 7.77 -0.86
N GLY A 124 2.43 7.38 -1.81
CA GLY A 124 3.51 6.42 -1.59
C GLY A 124 4.53 6.84 -0.53
N ARG A 125 4.73 8.16 -0.36
CA ARG A 125 5.70 8.72 0.59
C ARG A 125 5.12 8.93 1.98
N LEU A 126 3.90 9.44 2.07
CA LEU A 126 3.24 9.71 3.34
C LEU A 126 2.72 8.47 4.06
N GLU A 127 2.73 7.32 3.37
CA GLU A 127 1.94 6.16 3.73
C GLU A 127 0.43 6.43 3.67
N ILE A 128 -0.32 5.39 3.36
CA ILE A 128 -1.76 5.50 3.14
C ILE A 128 -2.53 5.95 4.39
N ILE A 129 -2.07 5.59 5.61
CA ILE A 129 -2.78 5.95 6.85
C ILE A 129 -2.75 7.47 7.10
N PRO A 130 -1.58 8.14 7.12
CA PRO A 130 -1.54 9.60 7.25
C PRO A 130 -2.37 10.32 6.19
N VAL A 131 -2.39 9.84 4.94
CA VAL A 131 -3.24 10.43 3.88
C VAL A 131 -4.72 10.35 4.25
N PHE A 132 -5.19 9.20 4.73
CA PHE A 132 -6.59 9.03 5.16
C PHE A 132 -6.92 9.86 6.41
N ILE A 133 -6.00 9.94 7.38
CA ILE A 133 -6.17 10.81 8.56
C ILE A 133 -6.29 12.28 8.13
N LEU A 134 -5.47 12.71 7.18
CA LEU A 134 -5.47 14.09 6.68
C LEU A 134 -6.78 14.39 5.93
N LEU A 135 -7.24 13.48 5.05
CA LEU A 135 -8.54 13.59 4.39
C LEU A 135 -9.69 13.66 5.41
N MET A 136 -9.68 12.80 6.42
CA MET A 136 -10.71 12.79 7.46
C MET A 136 -10.68 14.08 8.30
N GLY A 137 -9.49 14.59 8.61
CA GLY A 137 -9.30 15.85 9.32
C GLY A 137 -9.77 17.07 8.53
N ILE A 138 -9.59 17.06 7.20
CA ILE A 138 -10.15 18.11 6.32
C ILE A 138 -11.69 18.04 6.29
N VAL A 139 -12.25 16.84 6.17
CA VAL A 139 -13.72 16.67 6.00
C VAL A 139 -14.48 16.90 7.31
N ARG A 140 -13.94 16.48 8.46
CA ARG A 140 -14.63 16.56 9.75
C ARG A 140 -14.12 17.67 10.67
N GLY A 141 -13.07 18.39 10.28
CA GLY A 141 -12.33 19.27 11.17
C GLY A 141 -11.44 18.47 12.13
N PHE A 142 -10.28 19.02 12.49
CA PHE A 142 -9.42 18.43 13.51
C PHE A 142 -10.04 18.65 14.89
N GLU A 143 -11.07 17.89 15.24
CA GLU A 143 -11.50 17.78 16.63
C GLU A 143 -10.50 16.90 17.36
N ALA A 144 -9.46 17.56 17.90
CA ALA A 144 -8.59 16.98 18.90
C ALA A 144 -9.43 16.67 20.15
N ARG A 145 -9.66 15.39 20.42
CA ARG A 145 -10.07 14.88 21.73
C ARG A 145 -9.01 13.93 22.24
#